data_AF-A0A957L2A5-F1
#
_entry.id   AF-A0A957L2A5-F1
#
_cell.length_a   1.000
_cell.length_b   1.000
_cell.length_c   1.000
_cell.angle_alpha   90.00
_cell.angle_beta   90.00
_cell.angle_gamma   90.00
#
_symmetry.space_group_name_H-M   'P 1'
#
loop_
_entity.id
_entity.type
_entity.pdbx_description
1 polymer ?
#
loop_
_entity_poly.entity_id
_entity_poly.type
_entity_poly.pdbx_seq_one_letter_code
_entity_poly.pdbx_strand_id
1 'polypeptide(L)' 'VPHAHIALAWLRQQDAVVAPVIGATKQSHIDSAVESLTVDLTVEELAFLEEPYGPHPVVGLIPYSR' A
#
# COMPACT_ATOMS: atom_id res chain seq x y z
N VAL A 1 -15.10 0.71 6.40
CA VAL A 1 -14.26 0.91 5.19
C VAL A 1 -13.72 -0.46 4.76
N PRO A 2 -13.79 -0.84 3.47
CA PRO A 2 -13.24 -2.12 3.00
C PRO A 2 -11.73 -2.23 3.27
N HIS A 3 -11.24 -3.44 3.58
CA HIS A 3 -9.82 -3.65 3.94
C HIS A 3 -8.87 -3.20 2.83
N ALA A 4 -9.24 -3.39 1.56
CA ALA A 4 -8.46 -2.93 0.42
C ALA A 4 -8.26 -1.40 0.42
N HIS A 5 -9.24 -0.63 0.90
CA HIS A 5 -9.14 0.82 0.93
C HIS A 5 -8.16 1.24 2.01
N ILE A 6 -8.23 0.62 3.19
CA ILE A 6 -7.27 0.88 4.29
C ILE A 6 -5.86 0.53 3.84
N ALA A 7 -5.66 -0.63 3.23
CA ALA A 7 -4.35 -1.07 2.76
C ALA A 7 -3.77 -0.13 1.68
N LEU A 8 -4.57 0.29 0.70
CA LEU A 8 -4.12 1.21 -0.35
C LEU A 8 -3.91 2.63 0.17
N ALA A 9 -4.72 3.07 1.14
CA ALA A 9 -4.54 4.35 1.81
C ALA A 9 -3.24 4.38 2.63
N TRP A 10 -2.98 3.31 3.39
CA TRP A 10 -1.73 3.15 4.12
C TRP A 10 -0.52 3.13 3.19
N LEU A 11 -0.58 2.34 2.10
CA LEU A 11 0.53 2.21 1.15
C LEU A 11 0.86 3.56 0.47
N ARG A 12 -0.16 4.35 0.12
CA ARG A 12 -0.01 5.70 -0.45
C ARG A 12 0.68 6.69 0.50
N GLN A 13 0.53 6.52 1.80
CA GLN A 13 1.05 7.44 2.82
C GLN A 13 2.47 7.08 3.28
N GLN A 14 3.09 6.03 2.70
CA GLN A 14 4.47 5.68 2.99
C GLN A 14 5.45 6.56 2.20
N ASP A 15 6.47 7.09 2.88
CA ASP A 15 7.46 8.00 2.27
C ASP A 15 8.16 7.40 1.04
N ALA A 16 8.38 6.08 1.04
CA ALA A 16 9.02 5.37 -0.06
C ALA A 16 8.12 5.18 -1.30
N VAL A 17 6.82 5.51 -1.21
CA VAL A 17 5.82 5.22 -2.23
C VAL A 17 5.34 6.52 -2.89
N VAL A 18 5.73 6.74 -4.14
CA VAL A 18 5.21 7.87 -4.94
C VAL A 18 3.75 7.64 -5.34
N ALA A 19 3.45 6.42 -5.79
CA ALA A 19 2.10 6.00 -6.17
C ALA A 19 1.98 4.47 -6.09
N PRO A 20 0.88 3.92 -5.53
CA PRO A 20 0.61 2.48 -5.58
C PRO A 20 0.42 1.97 -7.02
N VAL A 21 1.09 0.86 -7.37
CA VAL A 21 0.88 0.14 -8.63
C VAL A 21 -0.03 -1.05 -8.36
N ILE A 22 -1.20 -1.08 -8.99
CA ILE A 22 -2.27 -2.03 -8.65
C ILE A 22 -2.56 -2.92 -9.86
N GLY A 23 -2.46 -4.24 -9.68
CA GLY A 23 -2.93 -5.21 -10.65
C GLY A 23 -4.41 -5.53 -10.43
N ALA A 24 -5.23 -5.47 -11.48
CA ALA A 24 -6.65 -5.78 -11.41
C ALA A 24 -7.06 -6.75 -12.53
N THR A 25 -7.86 -7.76 -12.17
CA THR A 25 -8.49 -8.71 -13.10
C THR A 25 -10.01 -8.51 -13.21
N LYS A 26 -10.56 -7.62 -12.38
CA LYS A 26 -11.99 -7.27 -12.32
C LYS A 26 -12.13 -5.77 -12.14
N GLN A 27 -13.22 -5.21 -12.71
CA GLN A 27 -13.52 -3.78 -12.60
C GLN A 27 -13.65 -3.32 -11.14
N SER A 28 -14.29 -4.12 -10.29
CA SER A 28 -14.48 -3.80 -8.87
C SER A 28 -13.19 -3.56 -8.09
N HIS A 29 -12.05 -4.09 -8.54
CA HIS A 29 -10.76 -3.81 -7.91
C HIS A 29 -10.28 -2.38 -8.21
N ILE A 30 -10.54 -1.89 -9.42
CA ILE A 30 -10.25 -0.52 -9.82
C ILE A 30 -11.13 0.45 -9.04
N ASP A 31 -12.42 0.15 -8.94
CA ASP A 31 -13.37 0.98 -8.20
C ASP A 31 -12.95 1.10 -6.72
N SER A 32 -12.57 -0.01 -6.10
CA SER A 32 -12.05 -0.05 -4.73
C SER A 32 -10.74 0.74 -4.56
N ALA A 33 -9.87 0.72 -5.57
CA ALA A 33 -8.64 1.51 -5.56
C ALA A 33 -8.92 3.01 -5.64
N VAL A 34 -9.88 3.42 -6.46
CA VAL A 34 -10.30 4.82 -6.57
C VAL A 34 -10.95 5.28 -5.27
N GLU A 35 -11.87 4.47 -4.71
CA GLU A 35 -12.54 4.79 -3.45
C GLU A 35 -11.54 4.90 -2.27
N SER A 36 -10.42 4.17 -2.31
CA SER A 36 -9.36 4.29 -1.31
C SER A 36 -8.78 5.70 -1.17
N LEU A 37 -8.88 6.55 -2.21
CA LEU A 37 -8.38 7.93 -2.19
C LEU A 37 -9.17 8.84 -1.24
N THR A 38 -10.37 8.42 -0.84
CA THR A 38 -11.22 9.16 0.12
C THR A 38 -10.89 8.85 1.57
N VAL A 39 -9.94 7.95 1.82
CA VAL A 39 -9.52 7.52 3.14
C VAL A 39 -8.18 8.16 3.46
N ASP A 40 -8.18 9.04 4.45
CA ASP A 40 -6.96 9.57 5.07
C ASP A 40 -6.82 8.93 6.45
N LEU A 41 -5.61 8.45 6.75
CA LEU A 41 -5.33 7.78 8.02
C LEU A 41 -4.65 8.79 8.95
N THR A 42 -4.99 8.75 10.23
CA THR A 42 -4.30 9.58 11.21
C THR A 42 -2.90 9.04 11.50
N VAL A 43 -2.05 9.85 12.13
CA VAL A 43 -0.70 9.44 12.53
C VAL A 43 -0.74 8.22 13.45
N GLU A 44 -1.72 8.16 14.35
CA GLU A 44 -1.93 7.05 15.28
C GLU A 44 -2.34 5.76 14.53
N GLU A 45 -3.21 5.87 13.53
CA GLU A 45 -3.65 4.75 12.71
C GLU A 45 -2.51 4.22 11.82
N LEU A 46 -1.71 5.12 11.25
CA LEU A 46 -0.51 4.75 10.49
C LEU A 46 0.49 4.00 11.38
N ALA A 47 0.78 4.53 12.57
CA ALA A 47 1.70 3.89 13.52
C ALA A 47 1.18 2.51 13.97
N PHE A 48 -0.13 2.37 14.21
CA PHE A 48 -0.74 1.09 14.55
C PHE A 48 -0.62 0.05 13.43
N LEU A 49 -0.78 0.47 12.17
CA LEU A 49 -0.63 -0.42 11.02
C LEU A 49 0.83 -0.76 10.72
N GLU A 50 1.76 0.12 11.09
CA GLU A 50 3.19 -0.05 10.86
C GLU A 50 3.87 -0.91 11.95
N GLU A 51 3.39 -0.90 13.19
CA GLU A 51 3.91 -1.72 14.29
C GLU A 51 4.09 -3.22 13.94
N PRO A 52 3.09 -3.89 13.31
CA PRO A 52 3.26 -5.27 12.87
C PRO A 52 3.97 -5.42 11.51
N TYR A 53 4.24 -4.33 10.78
CA TYR A 53 4.76 -4.39 9.41
C TYR A 53 6.27 -4.67 9.39
N GLY A 54 6.64 -5.86 8.94
CA GLY A 54 8.03 -6.23 8.67
C GLY A 54 8.38 -6.09 7.19
N PRO A 55 9.32 -5.21 6.79
CA PRO A 55 9.72 -5.10 5.39
C PRO A 55 10.25 -6.43 4.87
N HIS A 56 9.73 -6.86 3.72
CA HIS A 56 10.16 -8.13 3.12
C HIS A 56 11.55 -7.96 2.50
N PRO A 57 12.52 -8.84 2.80
CA PRO A 57 13.82 -8.79 2.14
C PRO A 57 13.62 -9.00 0.64
N VAL A 58 14.43 -8.33 -0.18
CA VAL A 58 14.41 -8.53 -1.63
C VAL A 58 14.77 -9.98 -1.94
N VAL A 59 13.82 -10.74 -2.48
CA VAL A 59 14.00 -12.12 -2.95
C VAL A 59 13.83 -12.17 -4.46
N GLY A 60 14.89 -12.51 -5.20
CA GLY A 60 14.88 -12.53 -6.65
C GLY A 60 16.25 -12.26 -7.27
N LEU A 61 16.30 -12.06 -8.59
CA LEU A 61 17.53 -11.75 -9.30
C LEU A 61 17.96 -10.31 -9.00
N ILE A 62 18.96 -10.14 -8.14
CA ILE A 62 19.71 -8.87 -8.03
C ILE A 62 21.07 -9.07 -8.73
N PRO A 63 21.22 -8.74 -10.02
CA PRO A 63 22.53 -8.71 -10.65
C PRO A 63 22.96 -7.27 -10.88
N TYR A 64 23.13 -6.47 -9.82
CA TYR A 64 23.96 -5.28 -9.92
C TYR A 64 24.84 -5.18 -8.69
N SER A 65 25.97 -5.88 -8.79
CA SER A 65 27.17 -5.50 -8.08
C SER A 65 27.44 -4.02 -8.33
N ARG A 66 27.50 -3.26 -7.24
CA ARG A 66 28.49 -2.20 -7.12
C ARG A 66 28.94 -2.10 -5.68
#